data_AF-A0A9W8GEQ3-F1
#
_entry.id   AF-A0A9W8GEQ3-F1
#
_cell.length_a   1.000
_cell.length_b   1.000
_cell.length_c   1.000
_cell.angle_alpha   90.00
_cell.angle_beta   90.00
_cell.angle_gamma   90.00
#
_symmetry.space_group_name_H-M   'P 1'
#
loop_
_entity.id
_entity.type
_entity.pdbx_description
1 polymer ?
#
loop_
_entity_poly.entity_id
_entity_poly.type
_entity_poly.pdbx_seq_one_letter_code
_entity_poly.pdbx_strand_id
1 'polypeptide(L)'
;MRLYGAETAAVLKSTKSEDFYQRALLVLYRLIARLRELNGHPTSLVPLCHASAAYIMIDTNGLYYLTRSVIKKSSKKAQSKPNATSNSSEKTRSKSKVANNSSEITCPESNSRPNAAKNPESAGEKATRLADVAAKAAAAAANRQWTLDDFDREFVGIDLGRKTALVAKRLGNPGWEYSLSTDEYYDLCGYNDYRLKVNRRINGIDGLREWMSKTPMPRTANSQETLDYLRYLYRSEYFREHMSLNLDIHMRIDRWSTYKQQQAAIAHICHCLTEGLDRKRATLCLGGATFNTSSRGHMASPTMRQLVDYLRRDGWHVITVWEFNTSQVCSRCHHELESGELPYKLCDVGSSADGHALRYKPTSNHFVKRCTRCRTIWNRDFNAALNIAYLGMLQYHQRQRPLHFRKELSKPPAYAARQMAQAAERAAAAFSSETAAPVAPETAETAVAPVAPATDVAPVAPVAPVDGAEAVLSNNKRRLLLHRETRKKRAKARRELRRAEVASITASPKDYIQRLATACPAPDPETERQKAYNKVKKEEEKRADKKEEAKKSKIKVKRTADDSATAPNEPPSKKAKKTAPKK
;
A
#
# COMPACT_ATOMS: atom_id res chain seq x y z
N MET A 1 -2.42 -1.85 -39.83
CA MET A 1 -2.21 -0.60 -40.61
C MET A 1 -2.62 -0.73 -42.09
N ARG A 2 -2.34 -1.84 -42.79
CA ARG A 2 -2.72 -2.00 -44.22
C ARG A 2 -4.23 -1.90 -44.52
N LEU A 3 -5.11 -2.23 -43.57
CA LEU A 3 -6.57 -2.19 -43.76
C LEU A 3 -7.21 -0.78 -43.79
N TYR A 4 -6.48 0.27 -43.42
CA TYR A 4 -7.04 1.64 -43.30
C TYR A 4 -6.36 2.67 -44.20
N GLY A 5 -5.52 2.22 -45.14
CA GLY A 5 -4.72 3.11 -45.99
C GLY A 5 -5.56 4.12 -46.77
N ALA A 6 -6.74 3.74 -47.28
CA ALA A 6 -7.56 4.59 -48.12
C ALA A 6 -8.32 5.70 -47.35
N GLU A 7 -9.04 5.34 -46.28
CA GLU A 7 -9.78 6.33 -45.47
C GLU A 7 -8.83 7.27 -44.70
N THR A 8 -7.73 6.73 -44.16
CA THR A 8 -6.74 7.54 -43.43
C THR A 8 -6.02 8.47 -44.40
N ALA A 9 -5.69 8.02 -45.63
CA ALA A 9 -5.09 8.88 -46.65
C ALA A 9 -6.07 9.95 -47.17
N ALA A 10 -7.36 9.66 -47.28
CA ALA A 10 -8.37 10.64 -47.70
C ALA A 10 -8.53 11.77 -46.66
N VAL A 11 -8.53 11.43 -45.36
CA VAL A 11 -8.56 12.42 -44.28
C VAL A 11 -7.26 13.23 -44.22
N LEU A 12 -6.10 12.58 -44.43
CA LEU A 12 -4.79 13.23 -44.40
C LEU A 12 -4.53 14.19 -45.59
N LYS A 13 -5.22 14.03 -46.73
CA LYS A 13 -5.10 14.91 -47.91
C LYS A 13 -5.91 16.21 -47.83
N SER A 14 -6.80 16.36 -46.84
CA SER A 14 -7.63 17.55 -46.63
C SER A 14 -6.87 18.61 -45.82
N THR A 15 -6.07 19.44 -46.47
CA THR A 15 -5.02 20.24 -45.79
C THR A 15 -5.44 21.58 -45.18
N LYS A 16 -6.72 22.02 -45.20
CA LYS A 16 -7.03 23.44 -44.91
C LYS A 16 -8.27 23.79 -44.07
N SER A 17 -8.96 22.87 -43.39
CA SER A 17 -10.11 23.26 -42.55
C SER A 17 -10.05 22.70 -41.14
N GLU A 18 -10.71 23.40 -40.21
CA GLU A 18 -11.02 22.98 -38.83
C GLU A 18 -11.60 21.54 -38.77
N ASP A 19 -12.21 21.12 -39.87
CA ASP A 19 -12.74 19.80 -40.17
C ASP A 19 -11.68 18.69 -40.20
N PHE A 20 -10.43 19.02 -40.55
CA PHE A 20 -9.32 18.06 -40.57
C PHE A 20 -9.06 17.47 -39.18
N TYR A 21 -8.97 18.31 -38.16
CA TYR A 21 -8.68 17.87 -36.79
C TYR A 21 -9.83 17.05 -36.21
N GLN A 22 -11.08 17.45 -36.49
CA GLN A 22 -12.26 16.69 -36.07
C GLN A 22 -12.31 15.32 -36.74
N ARG A 23 -12.03 15.24 -38.05
CA ARG A 23 -11.98 13.97 -38.79
C ARG A 23 -10.81 13.08 -38.33
N ALA A 24 -9.63 13.66 -38.08
CA ALA A 24 -8.47 12.93 -37.57
C ALA A 24 -8.74 12.35 -36.17
N LEU A 25 -9.37 13.11 -35.27
CA LEU A 25 -9.80 12.62 -33.95
C LEU A 25 -10.86 11.52 -34.06
N LEU A 26 -11.80 11.65 -35.00
CA LEU A 26 -12.84 10.64 -35.23
C LEU A 26 -12.23 9.32 -35.74
N VAL A 27 -11.26 9.39 -36.65
CA VAL A 27 -10.50 8.22 -37.13
C VAL A 27 -9.71 7.58 -35.99
N LEU A 28 -9.04 8.38 -35.15
CA LEU A 28 -8.30 7.88 -33.99
C LEU A 28 -9.22 7.17 -32.99
N TYR A 29 -10.38 7.78 -32.71
CA TYR A 29 -11.41 7.22 -31.83
C TYR A 29 -11.92 5.87 -32.36
N ARG A 30 -12.23 5.78 -33.66
CA ARG A 30 -12.70 4.55 -34.31
C ARG A 30 -11.63 3.45 -34.29
N LEU A 31 -10.37 3.79 -34.56
CA LEU A 31 -9.26 2.85 -34.52
C LEU A 31 -9.07 2.26 -33.11
N ILE A 32 -9.16 3.09 -32.07
CA ILE A 32 -9.00 2.66 -30.67
C ILE A 32 -10.21 1.84 -30.19
N ALA A 33 -11.42 2.18 -30.62
CA ALA A 33 -12.61 1.37 -30.36
C ALA A 33 -12.47 -0.03 -30.96
N ARG A 34 -11.97 -0.15 -32.20
CA ARG A 34 -11.81 -1.44 -32.88
C ARG A 34 -10.64 -2.27 -32.33
N LEU A 35 -9.52 -1.66 -31.95
CA LEU A 35 -8.41 -2.35 -31.27
C LEU A 35 -8.86 -2.98 -29.94
N ARG A 36 -9.82 -2.35 -29.24
CA ARG A 36 -10.43 -2.90 -28.02
C ARG A 36 -11.34 -4.10 -28.30
N GLU A 37 -12.12 -4.08 -29.37
CA GLU A 37 -12.95 -5.22 -29.78
C GLU A 37 -12.10 -6.46 -30.12
N LEU A 38 -10.85 -6.26 -30.51
CA LEU A 38 -9.88 -7.32 -30.78
C LEU A 38 -9.09 -7.76 -29.53
N ASN A 39 -9.52 -7.39 -28.32
CA ASN A 39 -8.82 -7.64 -27.05
C ASN A 39 -7.37 -7.11 -27.01
N GLY A 40 -7.01 -6.17 -27.89
CA GLY A 40 -5.71 -5.50 -27.85
C GLY A 40 -5.68 -4.45 -26.75
N HIS A 41 -4.69 -4.51 -25.86
CA HIS A 41 -4.33 -3.34 -25.06
C HIS A 41 -3.65 -2.32 -25.99
N PRO A 42 -4.22 -1.13 -26.21
CA PRO A 42 -3.53 -0.12 -27.00
C PRO A 42 -2.22 0.22 -26.29
N THR A 43 -1.10 0.15 -27.01
CA THR A 43 0.21 0.57 -26.51
C THR A 43 0.15 2.03 -26.06
N SER A 44 1.02 2.42 -25.12
CA SER A 44 1.07 3.75 -24.49
C SER A 44 1.20 4.93 -25.46
N LEU A 45 1.54 4.66 -26.73
CA LEU A 45 1.78 5.64 -27.78
C LEU A 45 1.21 5.09 -29.09
N VAL A 46 0.28 5.81 -29.72
CA VAL A 46 -0.13 5.56 -31.12
C VAL A 46 0.64 6.56 -31.99
N PRO A 47 1.48 6.10 -32.92
CA PRO A 47 2.11 6.99 -33.88
C PRO A 47 1.07 7.46 -34.91
N LEU A 48 0.89 8.77 -35.00
CA LEU A 48 0.24 9.41 -36.14
C LEU A 48 1.32 9.79 -37.16
N CYS A 49 1.25 9.21 -38.34
CA CYS A 49 2.09 9.62 -39.47
C CYS A 49 1.44 10.81 -40.18
N HIS A 50 2.17 11.91 -40.32
CA HIS A 50 1.87 12.98 -41.27
C HIS A 50 3.01 13.05 -42.29
N ALA A 51 2.72 13.32 -43.57
CA ALA A 51 3.73 13.29 -44.63
C ALA A 51 4.90 14.28 -44.43
N SER A 52 4.73 15.31 -43.59
CA SER A 52 5.76 16.30 -43.24
C SER A 52 6.24 16.26 -41.79
N ALA A 53 5.67 15.43 -40.91
CA ALA A 53 6.08 15.35 -39.51
C ALA A 53 6.37 13.90 -39.16
N ALA A 54 7.65 13.61 -38.90
CA ALA A 54 8.15 12.25 -38.81
C ALA A 54 7.37 11.39 -37.79
N TYR A 55 6.91 11.93 -36.65
CA TYR A 55 5.98 11.23 -35.74
C TYR A 55 5.21 12.22 -34.85
N ILE A 56 3.88 12.12 -34.78
CA ILE A 56 3.09 12.67 -33.66
C ILE A 56 2.75 11.51 -32.74
N MET A 57 3.23 11.54 -31.49
CA MET A 57 2.86 10.54 -30.49
C MET A 57 1.75 11.10 -29.59
N ILE A 58 0.58 10.45 -29.60
CA ILE A 58 -0.49 10.77 -28.67
C ILE A 58 -0.38 9.86 -27.44
N ASP A 59 -0.34 10.45 -26.25
CA ASP A 59 -0.44 9.73 -24.98
C ASP A 59 -1.80 9.03 -24.89
N THR A 60 -1.80 7.71 -25.05
CA THR A 60 -3.04 6.93 -25.04
C THR A 60 -3.67 6.86 -23.66
N ASN A 61 -2.97 7.20 -22.57
CA ASN A 61 -3.60 7.33 -21.26
C ASN A 61 -4.54 8.55 -21.22
N GLY A 62 -4.10 9.69 -21.78
CA GLY A 62 -4.95 10.87 -21.92
C GLY A 62 -6.22 10.58 -22.72
N LEU A 63 -6.09 9.83 -23.82
CA LEU A 63 -7.23 9.41 -24.63
C LEU A 63 -8.08 8.29 -23.98
N TYR A 64 -7.46 7.39 -23.22
CA TYR A 64 -8.12 6.34 -22.44
C TYR A 64 -9.07 6.93 -21.39
N TYR A 65 -8.68 8.01 -20.71
CA TYR A 65 -9.53 8.68 -19.73
C TYR A 65 -10.69 9.45 -20.38
N LEU A 66 -10.48 10.02 -21.57
CA LEU A 66 -11.54 10.70 -22.34
C LEU A 66 -12.63 9.74 -22.84
N THR A 67 -12.26 8.49 -23.19
CA THR A 67 -13.18 7.51 -23.80
C THR A 67 -13.90 6.60 -22.80
N ARG A 68 -13.33 6.33 -21.62
CA ARG A 68 -13.90 5.42 -20.60
C ARG A 68 -15.26 5.89 -20.05
N SER A 69 -15.48 7.20 -20.04
CA SER A 69 -16.64 7.85 -19.46
C SER A 69 -17.89 7.79 -20.33
N VAL A 70 -17.72 7.72 -21.64
CA VAL A 70 -18.82 7.64 -22.61
C VAL A 70 -19.45 6.24 -22.60
N ILE A 71 -18.64 5.19 -22.37
CA ILE A 71 -19.08 3.78 -22.44
C ILE A 71 -19.84 3.30 -21.19
N LYS A 72 -19.56 3.84 -20.00
CA LYS A 72 -20.33 3.49 -18.77
C LYS A 72 -21.81 3.90 -18.86
N LYS A 73 -22.17 4.83 -19.76
CA LYS A 73 -23.56 5.27 -19.98
C LYS A 73 -24.30 4.36 -20.95
N SER A 74 -23.64 3.77 -21.95
CA SER A 74 -24.28 2.86 -22.90
C SER A 74 -24.55 1.47 -22.28
N SER A 75 -23.66 0.97 -21.42
CA SER A 75 -23.86 -0.33 -20.76
C SER A 75 -24.99 -0.33 -19.71
N LYS A 76 -25.23 0.81 -19.03
CA LYS A 76 -26.37 0.96 -18.11
C LYS A 76 -27.71 1.09 -18.83
N LYS A 77 -27.72 1.64 -20.05
CA LYS A 77 -28.94 1.77 -20.86
C LYS A 77 -29.35 0.46 -21.53
N ALA A 78 -28.44 -0.51 -21.65
CA ALA A 78 -28.69 -1.85 -22.19
C ALA A 78 -29.24 -2.85 -21.15
N GLN A 79 -29.17 -2.54 -19.85
CA GLN A 79 -29.63 -3.45 -18.77
C GLN A 79 -31.05 -3.16 -18.25
N SER A 80 -31.79 -2.24 -18.86
CA SER A 80 -33.18 -1.94 -18.50
C SER A 80 -34.16 -2.36 -19.61
N LYS A 81 -34.33 -3.66 -19.81
CA LYS A 81 -35.54 -4.25 -20.40
C LYS A 81 -35.84 -5.56 -19.66
N PRO A 82 -37.02 -5.73 -19.05
CA PRO A 82 -37.43 -7.00 -18.48
C PRO A 82 -38.06 -7.85 -19.59
N ASN A 83 -37.57 -9.06 -19.80
CA ASN A 83 -38.32 -10.10 -20.50
C ASN A 83 -38.85 -11.09 -19.47
N ALA A 84 -40.17 -11.17 -19.43
CA ALA A 84 -40.93 -12.18 -18.74
C ALA A 84 -40.99 -13.50 -19.55
N THR A 85 -41.22 -14.58 -18.81
CA THR A 85 -41.79 -15.88 -19.20
C THR A 85 -41.03 -16.80 -20.17
N SER A 86 -40.59 -17.95 -19.67
CA SER A 86 -41.18 -19.27 -20.03
C SER A 86 -40.57 -20.42 -19.21
N ASN A 87 -41.40 -21.45 -19.03
CA ASN A 87 -41.26 -22.61 -18.15
C ASN A 87 -40.35 -23.74 -18.69
N SER A 88 -39.98 -24.64 -17.76
CA SER A 88 -40.15 -26.11 -17.83
C SER A 88 -38.90 -27.02 -17.80
N SER A 89 -39.11 -28.14 -17.09
CA SER A 89 -38.49 -29.47 -17.19
C SER A 89 -37.15 -29.78 -16.50
N GLU A 90 -37.26 -30.33 -15.28
CA GLU A 90 -37.03 -31.75 -14.97
C GLU A 90 -35.87 -32.51 -15.65
N LYS A 91 -34.89 -32.97 -14.86
CA LYS A 91 -34.31 -34.33 -15.01
C LYS A 91 -33.47 -34.78 -13.81
N THR A 92 -33.89 -35.92 -13.27
CA THR A 92 -33.25 -36.83 -12.31
C THR A 92 -32.18 -37.71 -12.95
N ARG A 93 -31.12 -38.06 -12.19
CA ARG A 93 -30.28 -39.29 -12.24
C ARG A 93 -29.04 -39.08 -11.38
N SER A 94 -28.40 -40.03 -10.69
CA SER A 94 -28.70 -41.37 -10.18
C SER A 94 -27.42 -41.83 -9.44
N LYS A 95 -27.61 -42.69 -8.43
CA LYS A 95 -26.62 -43.33 -7.54
C LYS A 95 -25.53 -44.13 -8.27
N SER A 96 -24.38 -44.32 -7.61
CA SER A 96 -23.67 -45.61 -7.62
C SER A 96 -22.93 -45.87 -6.30
N LYS A 97 -23.10 -47.11 -5.81
CA LYS A 97 -22.39 -47.78 -4.70
C LYS A 97 -21.11 -48.44 -5.25
N VAL A 98 -20.07 -48.59 -4.43
CA VAL A 98 -19.07 -49.68 -4.55
C VAL A 98 -18.72 -50.18 -3.15
N ALA A 99 -18.64 -51.50 -3.02
CA ALA A 99 -18.49 -52.27 -1.79
C ALA A 99 -17.06 -52.82 -1.60
N ASN A 100 -16.75 -53.11 -0.33
CA ASN A 100 -15.95 -54.18 0.29
C ASN A 100 -14.74 -54.79 -0.43
N ASN A 101 -13.65 -54.98 0.34
CA ASN A 101 -13.15 -56.33 0.62
C ASN A 101 -12.23 -56.40 1.85
N SER A 102 -12.41 -57.50 2.58
CA SER A 102 -11.77 -57.97 3.81
C SER A 102 -10.59 -58.91 3.50
N SER A 103 -9.66 -59.05 4.45
CA SER A 103 -8.89 -60.30 4.63
C SER A 103 -8.39 -60.42 6.08
N GLU A 104 -8.62 -61.61 6.64
CA GLU A 104 -8.24 -62.10 7.97
C GLU A 104 -6.80 -62.59 7.98
N ILE A 105 -6.06 -62.39 9.08
CA ILE A 105 -4.95 -63.27 9.51
C ILE A 105 -4.96 -63.37 11.04
N THR A 106 -4.77 -64.61 11.51
CA THR A 106 -4.91 -65.20 12.84
C THR A 106 -3.77 -64.89 13.83
N CYS A 107 -4.10 -64.97 15.12
CA CYS A 107 -3.19 -64.88 16.29
C CYS A 107 -2.54 -66.23 16.65
N PRO A 108 -1.53 -66.19 17.55
CA PRO A 108 -1.52 -67.14 18.67
C PRO A 108 -1.34 -66.49 20.06
N GLU A 109 -1.88 -67.21 21.05
CA GLU A 109 -1.78 -67.13 22.52
C GLU A 109 -0.30 -67.06 23.02
N SER A 110 0.10 -66.74 24.26
CA SER A 110 -0.49 -66.54 25.60
C SER A 110 0.58 -65.86 26.48
N ASN A 111 0.20 -65.13 27.54
CA ASN A 111 0.73 -65.31 28.91
C ASN A 111 0.15 -64.28 29.88
N SER A 112 -0.44 -64.78 30.95
CA SER A 112 -1.13 -64.08 32.01
C SER A 112 -0.18 -63.68 33.16
N ARG A 113 -0.27 -62.42 33.59
CA ARG A 113 0.07 -61.98 34.96
C ARG A 113 -0.95 -60.94 35.43
N PRO A 114 -1.32 -60.91 36.72
CA PRO A 114 -2.47 -60.15 37.20
C PRO A 114 -2.11 -58.66 37.33
N ASN A 115 -2.83 -57.80 36.61
CA ASN A 115 -2.79 -56.36 36.79
C ASN A 115 -4.01 -55.92 37.62
N ALA A 116 -3.72 -55.11 38.63
CA ALA A 116 -4.70 -54.34 39.36
C ALA A 116 -5.56 -53.52 38.38
N ALA A 117 -6.88 -53.57 38.59
CA ALA A 117 -7.89 -52.91 37.78
C ALA A 117 -7.62 -51.40 37.65
N LYS A 118 -7.12 -50.99 36.47
CA LYS A 118 -7.30 -49.64 35.94
C LYS A 118 -8.21 -49.78 34.73
N ASN A 119 -9.40 -49.19 34.81
CA ASN A 119 -10.35 -49.16 33.71
C ASN A 119 -9.64 -48.70 32.42
N PRO A 120 -9.70 -49.47 31.33
CA PRO A 120 -9.12 -49.05 30.07
C PRO A 120 -9.91 -47.87 29.52
N GLU A 121 -9.26 -46.71 29.49
CA GLU A 121 -9.74 -45.49 28.80
C GLU A 121 -10.11 -45.89 27.36
N SER A 122 -11.36 -45.62 26.97
CA SER A 122 -11.86 -46.04 25.66
C SER A 122 -11.11 -45.31 24.54
N ALA A 123 -11.01 -45.94 23.36
CA ALA A 123 -10.33 -45.33 22.21
C ALA A 123 -10.91 -43.95 21.83
N GLY A 124 -12.21 -43.75 22.07
CA GLY A 124 -12.88 -42.46 21.88
C GLY A 124 -12.44 -41.37 22.87
N GLU A 125 -12.31 -41.71 24.15
CA GLU A 125 -11.82 -40.78 25.18
C GLU A 125 -10.38 -40.34 24.92
N LYS A 126 -9.52 -41.28 24.51
CA LYS A 126 -8.13 -40.98 24.14
C LYS A 126 -8.05 -40.04 22.93
N ALA A 127 -8.88 -40.23 21.90
CA ALA A 127 -8.92 -39.36 20.73
C ALA A 127 -9.39 -37.94 21.08
N THR A 128 -10.45 -37.83 21.89
CA THR A 128 -10.97 -36.53 22.37
C THR A 128 -9.93 -35.80 23.22
N ARG A 129 -9.24 -36.50 24.13
CA ARG A 129 -8.19 -35.91 24.97
C ARG A 129 -7.00 -35.40 24.13
N LEU A 130 -6.61 -36.14 23.09
CA LEU A 130 -5.54 -35.71 22.18
C LEU A 130 -5.95 -34.49 21.35
N ALA A 131 -7.21 -34.42 20.89
CA ALA A 131 -7.74 -33.24 20.20
C ALA A 131 -7.78 -32.01 21.12
N ASP A 132 -8.19 -32.18 22.38
CA ASP A 132 -8.20 -31.11 23.38
C ASP A 132 -6.79 -30.63 23.74
N VAL A 133 -5.83 -31.54 23.89
CA VAL A 133 -4.42 -31.18 24.14
C VAL A 133 -3.83 -30.47 22.93
N ALA A 134 -4.12 -30.91 21.70
CA ALA A 134 -3.69 -30.24 20.49
C ALA A 134 -4.32 -28.84 20.36
N ALA A 135 -5.61 -28.69 20.68
CA ALA A 135 -6.30 -27.41 20.70
C ALA A 135 -5.75 -26.47 21.77
N LYS A 136 -5.47 -26.96 22.98
CA LYS A 136 -4.84 -26.19 24.07
C LYS A 136 -3.39 -25.82 23.75
N ALA A 137 -2.62 -26.72 23.14
CA ALA A 137 -1.26 -26.43 22.69
C ALA A 137 -1.25 -25.40 21.54
N ALA A 138 -2.19 -25.50 20.60
CA ALA A 138 -2.37 -24.51 19.54
C ALA A 138 -2.82 -23.15 20.10
N ALA A 139 -3.72 -23.13 21.09
CA ALA A 139 -4.15 -21.92 21.79
C ALA A 139 -3.03 -21.31 22.64
N ALA A 140 -2.25 -22.11 23.36
CA ALA A 140 -1.10 -21.66 24.13
C ALA A 140 0.04 -21.16 23.23
N ALA A 141 0.28 -21.81 22.09
CA ALA A 141 1.22 -21.33 21.07
C ALA A 141 0.72 -20.08 20.33
N ALA A 142 -0.60 -19.86 20.28
CA ALA A 142 -1.22 -18.64 19.77
C ALA A 142 -1.15 -17.49 20.80
N ASN A 143 -1.25 -17.81 22.09
CA ASN A 143 -1.28 -16.84 23.22
C ASN A 143 0.08 -16.65 23.91
N ARG A 144 1.17 -17.25 23.40
CA ARG A 144 2.50 -16.94 23.91
C ARG A 144 2.76 -15.47 23.63
N GLN A 145 2.99 -14.67 24.68
CA GLN A 145 3.38 -13.28 24.54
C GLN A 145 4.78 -13.23 23.93
N TRP A 146 4.85 -12.99 22.62
CA TRP A 146 6.12 -12.93 21.89
C TRP A 146 6.83 -11.64 22.25
N THR A 147 8.08 -11.78 22.67
CA THR A 147 8.99 -10.66 22.82
C THR A 147 9.60 -10.36 21.45
N LEU A 148 10.02 -9.12 21.24
CA LEU A 148 10.72 -8.75 20.00
C LEU A 148 12.01 -9.55 19.79
N ASP A 149 12.58 -10.09 20.87
CA ASP A 149 13.79 -10.91 20.88
C ASP A 149 13.57 -12.32 20.32
N ASP A 150 12.32 -12.78 20.21
CA ASP A 150 12.00 -14.09 19.64
C ASP A 150 12.18 -14.13 18.10
N PHE A 151 12.52 -13.01 17.46
CA PHE A 151 12.62 -12.90 16.01
C PHE A 151 14.07 -12.66 15.55
N ASP A 152 14.61 -13.58 14.75
CA ASP A 152 15.96 -13.47 14.15
C ASP A 152 16.11 -12.33 13.12
N ARG A 153 15.02 -11.59 12.87
CA ARG A 153 14.91 -10.58 11.81
C ARG A 153 14.46 -9.22 12.30
N GLU A 154 15.07 -8.19 11.74
CA GLU A 154 14.64 -6.80 11.84
C GLU A 154 13.47 -6.53 10.88
N PHE A 155 12.46 -5.80 11.37
CA PHE A 155 11.31 -5.38 10.57
C PHE A 155 11.26 -3.87 10.47
N VAL A 156 11.21 -3.36 9.24
CA VAL A 156 11.07 -1.92 8.96
C VAL A 156 9.71 -1.65 8.37
N GLY A 157 8.87 -0.91 9.07
CA GLY A 157 7.59 -0.47 8.55
C GLY A 157 7.72 0.84 7.81
N ILE A 158 7.12 0.94 6.63
CA ILE A 158 7.20 2.08 5.72
C ILE A 158 5.77 2.53 5.41
N ASP A 159 5.39 3.71 5.91
CA ASP A 159 4.13 4.39 5.63
C ASP A 159 4.33 5.40 4.50
N LEU A 160 3.57 5.25 3.40
CA LEU A 160 3.58 6.19 2.30
C LEU A 160 2.46 7.20 2.52
N GLY A 161 2.76 8.49 2.35
CA GLY A 161 1.80 9.56 2.64
C GLY A 161 1.71 10.62 1.54
N ARG A 162 0.81 11.59 1.73
CA ARG A 162 0.63 12.72 0.79
C ARG A 162 1.42 13.98 1.17
N LYS A 163 1.45 14.29 2.46
CA LYS A 163 2.13 15.49 3.00
C LYS A 163 3.56 15.15 3.43
N THR A 164 3.72 13.99 4.05
CA THR A 164 4.98 13.29 4.22
C THR A 164 5.02 12.22 3.14
N ALA A 165 5.96 12.29 2.20
CA ALA A 165 6.01 11.32 1.09
C ALA A 165 6.25 9.90 1.62
N LEU A 166 7.07 9.78 2.66
CA LEU A 166 7.41 8.51 3.29
C LEU A 166 7.81 8.72 4.74
N VAL A 167 7.39 7.80 5.61
CA VAL A 167 7.91 7.60 6.96
C VAL A 167 8.30 6.13 7.13
N ALA A 168 9.45 5.88 7.76
CA ALA A 168 9.88 4.54 8.13
C ALA A 168 10.31 4.45 9.59
N LYS A 169 9.99 3.32 10.21
CA LYS A 169 10.35 2.98 11.60
C LYS A 169 10.80 1.53 11.69
N ARG A 170 11.84 1.29 12.49
CA ARG A 170 12.30 -0.06 12.85
C ARG A 170 11.52 -0.55 14.06
N LEU A 171 11.05 -1.78 14.01
CA LEU A 171 10.46 -2.44 15.15
C LEU A 171 11.57 -2.77 16.17
N GLY A 172 11.38 -2.45 17.45
CA GLY A 172 12.37 -2.68 18.51
C GLY A 172 13.53 -1.68 18.58
N ASN A 173 13.70 -0.80 17.59
CA ASN A 173 14.73 0.24 17.62
C ASN A 173 14.09 1.64 17.59
N PRO A 174 13.79 2.23 18.77
CA PRO A 174 13.09 3.52 18.83
C PRO A 174 13.95 4.69 18.31
N GLY A 175 15.28 4.55 18.32
CA GLY A 175 16.21 5.59 17.88
C GLY A 175 16.32 5.71 16.36
N TRP A 176 15.99 4.64 15.61
CA TRP A 176 16.04 4.69 14.16
C TRP A 176 14.72 5.17 13.56
N GLU A 177 14.81 6.22 12.75
CA GLU A 177 13.71 6.71 11.94
C GLU A 177 14.22 7.29 10.64
N TYR A 178 13.41 7.17 9.60
CA TYR A 178 13.63 7.86 8.35
C TYR A 178 12.32 8.53 7.94
N SER A 179 12.38 9.81 7.60
CA SER A 179 11.21 10.52 7.09
C SER A 179 11.61 11.39 5.92
N LEU A 180 10.72 11.48 4.95
CA LEU A 180 10.91 12.28 3.76
C LEU A 180 9.66 13.10 3.51
N SER A 181 9.78 14.42 3.62
CA SER A 181 8.65 15.30 3.27
C SER A 181 8.41 15.33 1.77
N THR A 182 7.19 15.67 1.37
CA THR A 182 6.82 15.78 -0.05
C THR A 182 7.65 16.83 -0.79
N ASP A 183 7.98 17.96 -0.13
CA ASP A 183 8.84 18.99 -0.71
C ASP A 183 10.29 18.50 -0.90
N GLU A 184 10.84 17.80 0.09
CA GLU A 184 12.19 17.22 -0.03
C GLU A 184 12.27 16.18 -1.14
N TYR A 185 11.22 15.37 -1.31
CA TYR A 185 11.14 14.44 -2.43
C TYR A 185 11.14 15.17 -3.78
N TYR A 186 10.40 16.29 -3.93
CA TYR A 186 10.38 17.06 -5.17
C TYR A 186 11.70 17.77 -5.47
N ASP A 187 12.44 18.17 -4.44
CA ASP A 187 13.80 18.69 -4.58
C ASP A 187 14.80 17.56 -4.94
N LEU A 188 14.60 16.35 -4.41
CA LEU A 188 15.42 15.18 -4.73
C LEU A 188 15.24 14.75 -6.19
N CYS A 189 14.01 14.71 -6.70
CA CYS A 189 13.74 14.28 -8.07
C CYS A 189 13.87 15.39 -9.13
N GLY A 190 14.32 16.59 -8.75
CA GLY A 190 14.50 17.72 -9.67
C GLY A 190 13.20 18.36 -10.16
N TYR A 191 12.06 17.94 -9.61
CA TYR A 191 10.76 18.36 -10.08
C TYR A 191 10.52 19.86 -9.84
N ASN A 192 11.00 20.40 -8.72
CA ASN A 192 10.87 21.84 -8.44
C ASN A 192 11.61 22.69 -9.48
N ASP A 193 12.81 22.28 -9.88
CA ASP A 193 13.60 22.97 -10.90
C ASP A 193 12.95 22.84 -12.29
N TYR A 194 12.45 21.65 -12.63
CA TYR A 194 11.65 21.42 -13.83
C TYR A 194 10.44 22.37 -13.87
N ARG A 195 9.65 22.41 -12.81
CA ARG A 195 8.47 23.28 -12.69
C ARG A 195 8.82 24.76 -12.87
N LEU A 196 9.94 25.22 -12.32
CA LEU A 196 10.42 26.58 -12.51
C LEU A 196 10.79 26.88 -13.98
N LYS A 197 11.44 25.95 -14.67
CA LYS A 197 11.75 26.09 -16.11
C LYS A 197 10.47 26.12 -16.95
N VAL A 198 9.53 25.21 -16.69
CA VAL A 198 8.22 25.16 -17.37
C VAL A 198 7.46 26.47 -17.15
N ASN A 199 7.36 26.93 -15.90
CA ASN A 199 6.68 28.19 -15.58
C ASN A 199 7.32 29.40 -16.26
N ARG A 200 8.65 29.45 -16.38
CA ARG A 200 9.34 30.52 -17.11
C ARG A 200 8.98 30.51 -18.59
N ARG A 201 8.95 29.34 -19.23
CA ARG A 201 8.54 29.23 -20.64
C ARG A 201 7.07 29.58 -20.86
N ILE A 202 6.18 29.11 -19.98
CA ILE A 202 4.75 29.47 -20.01
C ILE A 202 4.57 30.98 -19.87
N ASN A 203 5.35 31.63 -19.00
CA ASN A 203 5.29 33.08 -18.80
C ASN A 203 5.91 33.89 -19.93
N GLY A 204 6.75 33.28 -20.76
CA GLY A 204 7.31 33.93 -21.95
C GLY A 204 6.35 33.97 -23.13
N ILE A 205 5.18 33.34 -23.01
CA ILE A 205 4.12 33.37 -24.01
C ILE A 205 2.97 34.19 -23.41
N ASP A 206 2.75 35.37 -23.96
CA ASP A 206 1.70 36.29 -23.50
C ASP A 206 0.34 35.60 -23.49
N GLY A 207 -0.46 35.83 -22.44
CA GLY A 207 -1.80 35.25 -22.30
C GLY A 207 -1.88 33.75 -22.00
N LEU A 208 -0.82 32.95 -22.23
CA LEU A 208 -0.88 31.49 -22.09
C LEU A 208 -1.18 31.04 -20.66
N ARG A 209 -0.55 31.63 -19.65
CA ARG A 209 -0.82 31.30 -18.23
C ARG A 209 -2.28 31.58 -17.86
N GLU A 210 -2.81 32.72 -18.29
CA GLU A 210 -4.18 33.12 -18.00
C GLU A 210 -5.16 32.16 -18.67
N TRP A 211 -4.92 31.82 -19.94
CA TRP A 211 -5.69 30.80 -20.65
C TRP A 211 -5.66 29.44 -19.93
N MET A 212 -4.49 28.96 -19.49
CA MET A 212 -4.38 27.71 -18.73
C MET A 212 -5.17 27.75 -17.41
N SER A 213 -5.23 28.91 -16.74
CA SER A 213 -6.00 29.07 -15.50
C SER A 213 -7.52 29.07 -15.71
N LYS A 214 -7.97 29.53 -16.89
CA LYS A 214 -9.37 29.53 -17.32
C LYS A 214 -9.80 28.22 -17.98
N THR A 215 -8.86 27.35 -18.31
CA THR A 215 -9.13 26.09 -18.99
C THR A 215 -10.01 25.19 -18.11
N PRO A 216 -11.21 24.78 -18.58
CA PRO A 216 -12.08 23.90 -17.81
C PRO A 216 -11.37 22.56 -17.54
N MET A 217 -11.66 21.92 -16.40
CA MET A 217 -11.10 20.57 -16.17
C MET A 217 -11.86 19.55 -17.01
N PRO A 218 -11.19 18.52 -17.57
CA PRO A 218 -11.86 17.41 -18.22
C PRO A 218 -12.63 16.60 -17.18
N ARG A 219 -13.90 16.95 -16.94
CA ARG A 219 -14.79 16.20 -16.06
C ARG A 219 -15.27 14.98 -16.82
N THR A 220 -14.55 13.88 -16.64
CA THR A 220 -14.79 12.65 -17.38
C THR A 220 -16.23 12.14 -17.17
N ALA A 221 -16.88 12.31 -16.00
CA ALA A 221 -18.21 11.75 -15.76
C ALA A 221 -19.34 12.25 -16.71
N ASN A 222 -19.17 13.39 -17.38
CA ASN A 222 -20.16 13.97 -18.28
C ASN A 222 -19.59 14.17 -19.70
N SER A 223 -20.24 13.52 -20.69
CA SER A 223 -19.88 13.60 -22.09
C SER A 223 -20.02 15.02 -22.65
N GLN A 224 -21.03 15.79 -22.21
CA GLN A 224 -21.23 17.17 -22.67
C GLN A 224 -20.11 18.08 -22.15
N GLU A 225 -19.80 18.02 -20.86
CA GLU A 225 -18.68 18.78 -20.26
C GLU A 225 -17.34 18.42 -20.89
N THR A 226 -17.15 17.14 -21.26
CA THR A 226 -15.95 16.70 -21.99
C THR A 226 -15.90 17.32 -23.40
N LEU A 227 -17.03 17.35 -24.13
CA LEU A 227 -17.10 17.99 -25.45
C LEU A 227 -16.85 19.50 -25.34
N ASP A 228 -17.41 20.17 -24.34
CA ASP A 228 -17.22 21.59 -24.13
C ASP A 228 -15.76 21.92 -23.75
N TYR A 229 -15.11 21.06 -22.96
CA TYR A 229 -13.67 21.13 -22.72
C TYR A 229 -12.85 21.00 -24.01
N LEU A 230 -13.16 20.01 -24.86
CA LEU A 230 -12.45 19.82 -26.13
C LEU A 230 -12.68 21.03 -27.06
N ARG A 231 -13.93 21.51 -27.17
CA ARG A 231 -14.25 22.72 -27.94
C ARG A 231 -13.47 23.94 -27.45
N TYR A 232 -13.37 24.12 -26.13
CA TYR A 232 -12.57 25.19 -25.54
C TYR A 232 -11.10 25.09 -25.94
N LEU A 233 -10.51 23.89 -25.85
CA LEU A 233 -9.12 23.67 -26.26
C LEU A 233 -8.91 23.97 -27.74
N TYR A 234 -9.69 23.34 -28.64
CA TYR A 234 -9.44 23.44 -30.09
C TYR A 234 -9.77 24.81 -30.69
N ARG A 235 -10.65 25.60 -30.06
CA ARG A 235 -10.95 26.97 -30.52
C ARG A 235 -9.90 27.99 -30.13
N SER A 236 -9.06 27.69 -29.15
CA SER A 236 -8.08 28.65 -28.65
C SER A 236 -6.77 28.58 -29.43
N GLU A 237 -6.26 29.74 -29.87
CA GLU A 237 -4.91 29.85 -30.44
C GLU A 237 -3.82 29.39 -29.46
N TYR A 238 -4.04 29.60 -28.15
CA TYR A 238 -3.13 29.16 -27.08
C TYR A 238 -2.98 27.65 -26.98
N PHE A 239 -3.92 26.86 -27.52
CA PHE A 239 -3.75 25.41 -27.55
C PHE A 239 -2.58 25.00 -28.45
N ARG A 240 -2.39 25.66 -29.59
CA ARG A 240 -1.25 25.43 -30.48
C ARG A 240 0.06 25.81 -29.79
N GLU A 241 0.10 26.94 -29.11
CA GLU A 241 1.26 27.38 -28.34
C GLU A 241 1.60 26.40 -27.20
N HIS A 242 0.59 25.99 -26.44
CA HIS A 242 0.75 25.00 -25.39
C HIS A 242 1.27 23.66 -25.94
N MET A 243 0.77 23.21 -27.09
CA MET A 243 1.25 21.98 -27.74
C MET A 243 2.67 22.14 -28.26
N SER A 244 3.00 23.27 -28.89
CA SER A 244 4.35 23.57 -29.40
C SER A 244 5.36 23.57 -28.25
N LEU A 245 5.02 24.21 -27.13
CA LEU A 245 5.81 24.15 -25.91
C LEU A 245 5.96 22.71 -25.40
N ASN A 246 4.90 21.89 -25.41
CA ASN A 246 4.99 20.52 -24.92
C ASN A 246 5.79 19.58 -25.83
N LEU A 247 5.91 19.89 -27.13
CA LEU A 247 6.67 19.15 -28.13
C LEU A 247 8.10 19.67 -28.33
N ASP A 248 8.39 20.87 -27.80
CA ASP A 248 9.70 21.48 -27.82
C ASP A 248 10.80 20.52 -27.32
N ILE A 249 11.96 20.55 -27.99
CA ILE A 249 13.07 19.65 -27.68
C ILE A 249 13.63 19.90 -26.28
N HIS A 250 13.72 21.15 -25.82
CA HIS A 250 14.22 21.47 -24.49
C HIS A 250 13.24 21.01 -23.42
N MET A 251 11.93 21.12 -23.66
CA MET A 251 10.91 20.56 -22.76
C MET A 251 11.00 19.04 -22.64
N ARG A 252 11.25 18.33 -23.75
CA ARG A 252 11.49 16.87 -23.72
C ARG A 252 12.77 16.50 -22.97
N ILE A 253 13.87 17.23 -23.19
CA ILE A 253 15.13 17.04 -22.47
C ILE A 253 14.94 17.27 -20.97
N ASP A 254 14.24 18.34 -20.58
CA ASP A 254 13.98 18.64 -19.18
C ASP A 254 13.10 17.56 -18.51
N ARG A 255 12.06 17.06 -19.19
CA ARG A 255 11.26 15.91 -18.69
C ARG A 255 12.11 14.66 -18.52
N TRP A 256 12.93 14.33 -19.51
CA TRP A 256 13.83 13.16 -19.45
C TRP A 256 14.84 13.30 -18.32
N SER A 257 15.43 14.49 -18.14
CA SER A 257 16.32 14.80 -17.03
C SER A 257 15.63 14.61 -15.68
N THR A 258 14.39 15.10 -15.54
CA THR A 258 13.59 14.93 -14.32
C THR A 258 13.28 13.46 -14.06
N TYR A 259 12.95 12.69 -15.09
CA TYR A 259 12.75 11.24 -14.97
C TYR A 259 14.01 10.52 -14.47
N LYS A 260 15.18 10.82 -15.04
CA LYS A 260 16.46 10.26 -14.55
C LYS A 260 16.73 10.62 -13.09
N GLN A 261 16.50 11.88 -12.71
CA GLN A 261 16.65 12.33 -11.32
C GLN A 261 15.65 11.67 -10.39
N GLN A 262 14.42 11.40 -10.85
CA GLN A 262 13.45 10.63 -10.10
C GLN A 262 13.92 9.19 -9.85
N GLN A 263 14.50 8.52 -10.85
CA GLN A 263 15.07 7.17 -10.66
C GLN A 263 16.23 7.20 -9.65
N ALA A 264 17.11 8.19 -9.74
CA ALA A 264 18.20 8.38 -8.78
C ALA A 264 17.68 8.70 -7.36
N ALA A 265 16.62 9.50 -7.24
CA ALA A 265 15.99 9.80 -5.96
C ALA A 265 15.37 8.55 -5.33
N ILE A 266 14.71 7.70 -6.12
CA ILE A 266 14.17 6.41 -5.64
C ILE A 266 15.31 5.51 -5.15
N ALA A 267 16.40 5.39 -5.91
CA ALA A 267 17.58 4.65 -5.51
C ALA A 267 18.16 5.14 -4.17
N HIS A 268 18.30 6.46 -4.03
CA HIS A 268 18.77 7.10 -2.80
C HIS A 268 17.83 6.80 -1.62
N ILE A 269 16.51 6.90 -1.81
CA ILE A 269 15.53 6.57 -0.76
C ILE A 269 15.66 5.10 -0.33
N CYS A 270 15.76 4.17 -1.29
CA CYS A 270 15.95 2.75 -0.99
C CYS A 270 17.25 2.49 -0.22
N HIS A 271 18.33 3.21 -0.56
CA HIS A 271 19.58 3.14 0.19
C HIS A 271 19.40 3.63 1.64
N CYS A 272 18.82 4.82 1.86
CA CYS A 272 18.58 5.35 3.21
C CYS A 272 17.67 4.44 4.06
N LEU A 273 16.66 3.81 3.43
CA LEU A 273 15.78 2.84 4.10
C LEU A 273 16.51 1.59 4.56
N THR A 274 17.61 1.25 3.90
CA THR A 274 18.33 -0.02 4.09
C THR A 274 19.70 0.15 4.75
N GLU A 275 20.10 1.39 5.03
CA GLU A 275 21.36 1.72 5.65
C GLU A 275 21.51 1.05 7.03
N GLY A 276 22.61 0.32 7.23
CA GLY A 276 22.87 -0.39 8.48
C GLY A 276 21.94 -1.59 8.74
N LEU A 277 21.23 -2.11 7.73
CA LEU A 277 20.49 -3.36 7.81
C LEU A 277 21.28 -4.50 7.16
N ASP A 278 21.25 -5.68 7.78
CA ASP A 278 21.65 -6.91 7.11
C ASP A 278 20.51 -7.43 6.21
N ARG A 279 20.76 -7.48 4.90
CA ARG A 279 19.81 -7.95 3.89
C ARG A 279 19.24 -9.34 4.18
N LYS A 280 20.01 -10.25 4.80
CA LYS A 280 19.53 -11.60 5.12
C LYS A 280 18.65 -11.64 6.37
N ARG A 281 18.79 -10.63 7.24
CA ARG A 281 18.11 -10.53 8.52
C ARG A 281 17.08 -9.41 8.57
N ALA A 282 16.85 -8.69 7.49
CA ALA A 282 15.86 -7.62 7.47
C ALA A 282 14.70 -7.91 6.52
N THR A 283 13.51 -7.48 6.92
CA THR A 283 12.31 -7.47 6.09
C THR A 283 11.74 -6.05 6.05
N LEU A 284 11.49 -5.55 4.84
CA LEU A 284 10.86 -4.25 4.62
C LEU A 284 9.36 -4.43 4.42
N CYS A 285 8.56 -3.76 5.23
CA CYS A 285 7.10 -3.85 5.25
C CYS A 285 6.53 -2.53 4.73
N LEU A 286 6.02 -2.51 3.50
CA LEU A 286 5.47 -1.30 2.88
C LEU A 286 3.96 -1.28 3.01
N GLY A 287 3.42 -0.17 3.50
CA GLY A 287 2.00 0.12 3.47
C GLY A 287 1.45 0.14 2.03
N GLY A 288 0.31 -0.52 1.84
CA GLY A 288 -0.42 -0.61 0.58
C GLY A 288 -1.28 0.62 0.26
N ALA A 289 -0.86 1.83 0.62
CA ALA A 289 -1.58 3.07 0.33
C ALA A 289 -1.83 3.21 -1.17
N THR A 290 -3.09 3.14 -1.57
CA THR A 290 -3.51 3.44 -2.94
C THR A 290 -3.93 4.91 -3.01
N PHE A 291 -2.95 5.79 -3.19
CA PHE A 291 -3.26 7.18 -3.51
C PHE A 291 -3.74 7.26 -4.95
N ASN A 292 -4.92 7.85 -5.14
CA ASN A 292 -5.32 8.27 -6.47
C ASN A 292 -4.30 9.30 -6.98
N THR A 293 -3.58 8.95 -8.04
CA THR A 293 -2.56 9.79 -8.70
C THR A 293 -3.11 11.15 -9.16
N SER A 294 -4.45 11.29 -9.23
CA SER A 294 -5.16 12.50 -9.66
C SER A 294 -5.76 13.33 -8.51
N SER A 295 -5.42 13.06 -7.24
CA SER A 295 -5.94 13.90 -6.16
C SER A 295 -5.39 15.33 -6.26
N ARG A 296 -6.29 16.30 -6.46
CA ARG A 296 -5.99 17.71 -6.69
C ARG A 296 -5.04 18.26 -5.62
N GLY A 297 -3.96 18.92 -6.04
CA GLY A 297 -3.01 19.62 -5.16
C GLY A 297 -1.86 18.76 -4.61
N HIS A 298 -1.83 17.46 -4.85
CA HIS A 298 -0.71 16.59 -4.47
C HIS A 298 -0.11 15.96 -5.71
N MET A 299 1.20 16.14 -5.90
CA MET A 299 1.88 15.47 -7.00
C MET A 299 2.24 14.04 -6.64
N ALA A 300 2.66 13.27 -7.66
CA ALA A 300 3.04 11.89 -7.49
C ALA A 300 4.24 11.79 -6.53
N SER A 301 4.01 11.21 -5.35
CA SER A 301 5.05 10.72 -4.44
C SER A 301 5.61 9.39 -4.97
N PRO A 302 6.72 8.85 -4.43
CA PRO A 302 7.20 7.52 -4.82
C PRO A 302 6.05 6.52 -4.76
N THR A 303 5.77 5.86 -5.87
CA THR A 303 4.71 4.85 -5.87
C THR A 303 5.20 3.62 -5.11
N MET A 304 4.30 2.95 -4.39
CA MET A 304 4.59 1.67 -3.74
C MET A 304 5.26 0.69 -4.72
N ARG A 305 4.75 0.63 -5.96
CA ARG A 305 5.30 -0.22 -7.01
C ARG A 305 6.77 0.09 -7.32
N GLN A 306 7.13 1.37 -7.50
CA GLN A 306 8.51 1.75 -7.79
C GLN A 306 9.47 1.35 -6.67
N LEU A 307 9.10 1.57 -5.41
CA LEU A 307 9.93 1.20 -4.25
C LEU A 307 10.06 -0.32 -4.14
N VAL A 308 8.95 -1.06 -4.26
CA VAL A 308 8.94 -2.53 -4.20
C VAL A 308 9.82 -3.13 -5.31
N ASP A 309 9.66 -2.67 -6.55
CA ASP A 309 10.41 -3.18 -7.70
C ASP A 309 11.91 -2.90 -7.52
N TYR A 310 12.29 -1.71 -7.06
CA TYR A 310 13.68 -1.34 -6.80
C TYR A 310 14.28 -2.20 -5.68
N LEU A 311 13.63 -2.28 -4.53
CA LEU A 311 14.10 -3.05 -3.36
C LEU A 311 14.22 -4.54 -3.67
N ARG A 312 13.25 -5.13 -4.38
CA ARG A 312 13.29 -6.55 -4.77
C ARG A 312 14.40 -6.83 -5.77
N ARG A 313 14.62 -5.95 -6.74
CA ARG A 313 15.74 -6.07 -7.68
C ARG A 313 17.09 -6.05 -6.95
N ASP A 314 17.20 -5.27 -5.88
CA ASP A 314 18.39 -5.24 -5.02
C ASP A 314 18.46 -6.42 -4.03
N GLY A 315 17.54 -7.38 -4.12
CA GLY A 315 17.54 -8.61 -3.32
C GLY A 315 16.98 -8.47 -1.91
N TRP A 316 16.26 -7.38 -1.59
CA TRP A 316 15.60 -7.22 -0.30
C TRP A 316 14.32 -8.04 -0.21
N HIS A 317 14.04 -8.56 0.99
CA HIS A 317 12.76 -9.18 1.29
C HIS A 317 11.72 -8.11 1.59
N VAL A 318 10.69 -8.03 0.74
CA VAL A 318 9.69 -6.95 0.77
C VAL A 318 8.27 -7.49 0.86
N ILE A 319 7.56 -7.13 1.94
CA ILE A 319 6.16 -7.46 2.20
C ILE A 319 5.30 -6.21 2.00
N THR A 320 4.25 -6.31 1.20
CA THR A 320 3.22 -5.26 1.10
C THR A 320 2.12 -5.54 2.12
N VAL A 321 1.88 -4.58 3.02
CA VAL A 321 0.95 -4.69 4.14
C VAL A 321 -0.29 -3.85 3.86
N TRP A 322 -1.47 -4.45 4.05
CA TRP A 322 -2.72 -3.70 3.97
C TRP A 322 -2.86 -2.72 5.16
N GLU A 323 -3.23 -1.47 4.91
CA GLU A 323 -3.10 -0.36 5.88
C GLU A 323 -4.31 -0.10 6.78
N PHE A 324 -5.35 -0.94 6.72
CA PHE A 324 -6.57 -0.65 7.47
C PHE A 324 -6.32 -0.43 8.96
N ASN A 325 -6.77 0.71 9.46
CA ASN A 325 -6.61 1.21 10.84
C ASN A 325 -5.16 1.37 11.36
N THR A 326 -4.14 1.23 10.52
CA THR A 326 -2.72 1.42 10.93
C THR A 326 -2.47 2.80 11.51
N SER A 327 -3.10 3.85 10.99
CA SER A 327 -2.96 5.21 11.53
C SER A 327 -3.93 5.55 12.67
N GLN A 328 -4.81 4.62 13.07
CA GLN A 328 -5.89 4.86 14.03
C GLN A 328 -5.73 4.06 15.31
N VAL A 329 -4.95 2.97 15.30
CA VAL A 329 -4.70 2.14 16.48
C VAL A 329 -3.35 2.51 17.07
N CYS A 330 -3.27 2.65 18.39
CA CYS A 330 -2.00 2.93 19.07
C CYS A 330 -1.02 1.76 18.93
N SER A 331 0.18 2.02 18.42
CA SER A 331 1.26 1.03 18.26
C SER A 331 1.77 0.46 19.57
N ARG A 332 1.67 1.21 20.68
CA ARG A 332 2.07 0.75 22.01
C ARG A 332 1.02 -0.16 22.67
N CYS A 333 -0.27 0.13 22.47
CA CYS A 333 -1.34 -0.56 23.19
C CYS A 333 -1.95 -1.73 22.43
N HIS A 334 -1.65 -1.91 21.14
CA HIS A 334 -2.33 -2.93 20.36
C HIS A 334 -1.95 -4.36 20.75
N HIS A 335 -0.80 -4.55 21.41
CA HIS A 335 -0.32 -5.84 21.87
C HIS A 335 -1.12 -6.38 23.06
N GLU A 336 -1.76 -5.51 23.84
CA GLU A 336 -2.47 -5.87 25.07
C GLU A 336 -3.95 -6.25 24.82
N LEU A 337 -4.39 -6.30 23.56
CA LEU A 337 -5.79 -6.47 23.15
C LEU A 337 -6.14 -7.92 22.78
N GLU A 338 -5.54 -8.91 23.44
CA GLU A 338 -5.85 -10.32 23.19
C GLU A 338 -7.26 -10.74 23.66
N SER A 339 -7.94 -9.93 24.48
CA SER A 339 -9.22 -10.24 25.12
C SER A 339 -10.48 -9.86 24.32
N GLY A 340 -10.37 -9.45 23.06
CA GLY A 340 -11.54 -9.02 22.27
C GLY A 340 -12.09 -7.64 22.64
N GLU A 341 -11.40 -6.89 23.51
CA GLU A 341 -11.69 -5.49 23.76
C GLU A 341 -11.55 -4.64 22.49
N LEU A 342 -12.42 -3.64 22.35
CA LEU A 342 -12.36 -2.70 21.23
C LEU A 342 -10.99 -1.99 21.23
N PRO A 343 -10.37 -1.84 20.06
CA PRO A 343 -9.05 -1.22 19.98
C PRO A 343 -9.04 0.21 20.50
N TYR A 344 -8.00 0.55 21.24
CA TYR A 344 -7.74 1.91 21.67
C TYR A 344 -7.43 2.78 20.45
N LYS A 345 -8.44 3.53 20.05
CA LYS A 345 -8.34 4.46 18.94
C LYS A 345 -7.53 5.69 19.35
N LEU A 346 -6.77 6.16 18.39
CA LEU A 346 -6.12 7.44 18.42
C LEU A 346 -7.18 8.53 18.18
N CYS A 347 -7.25 9.50 19.08
CA CYS A 347 -8.12 10.67 18.99
C CYS A 347 -7.31 11.92 18.63
N ASP A 348 -7.98 12.94 18.11
CA ASP A 348 -7.37 14.25 17.93
C ASP A 348 -7.07 14.87 19.30
N VAL A 349 -5.88 15.45 19.45
CA VAL A 349 -5.48 16.13 20.68
C VAL A 349 -6.41 17.31 20.96
N GLY A 350 -7.03 17.34 22.14
CA GLY A 350 -8.03 18.34 22.53
C GLY A 350 -9.43 18.11 21.97
N SER A 351 -9.69 16.97 21.31
CA SER A 351 -11.06 16.57 20.96
C SER A 351 -11.85 16.15 22.19
N SER A 352 -13.19 16.11 22.08
CA SER A 352 -14.04 15.59 23.17
C SER A 352 -13.71 14.15 23.54
N ALA A 353 -13.22 13.36 22.58
CA ALA A 353 -12.76 11.99 22.79
C ALA A 353 -11.41 11.88 23.51
N ASP A 354 -10.66 12.98 23.64
CA ASP A 354 -9.41 13.03 24.40
C ASP A 354 -9.68 12.96 25.91
N GLY A 355 -10.86 13.41 26.38
CA GLY A 355 -11.20 13.46 27.81
C GLY A 355 -10.38 14.48 28.62
N HIS A 356 -9.31 15.01 28.03
CA HIS A 356 -8.47 16.07 28.55
C HIS A 356 -8.81 17.37 27.84
N ALA A 357 -9.70 18.15 28.45
CA ALA A 357 -10.05 19.47 27.95
C ALA A 357 -8.78 20.34 27.90
N LEU A 358 -8.23 20.57 26.72
CA LEU A 358 -7.24 21.62 26.54
C LEU A 358 -7.96 22.97 26.67
N ARG A 359 -7.42 23.87 27.49
CA ARG A 359 -7.93 25.26 27.61
C ARG A 359 -7.97 26.00 26.27
N TYR A 360 -7.19 25.52 25.29
CA TYR A 360 -7.18 26.00 23.93
C TYR A 360 -7.49 24.83 23.00
N LYS A 361 -8.45 24.98 22.07
CA LYS A 361 -8.62 24.03 20.96
C LYS A 361 -7.46 24.23 20.00
N PRO A 362 -6.41 23.38 19.98
CA PRO A 362 -5.43 23.46 18.91
C PRO A 362 -6.19 23.30 17.59
N THR A 363 -5.87 24.12 16.59
CA THR A 363 -6.33 23.91 15.21
C THR A 363 -6.07 22.45 14.86
N SER A 364 -7.12 21.72 14.47
CA SER A 364 -7.14 20.26 14.37
C SER A 364 -5.89 19.75 13.64
N ASN A 365 -4.89 19.31 14.41
CA ASN A 365 -3.63 18.88 13.84
C ASN A 365 -3.74 17.39 13.53
N HIS A 366 -4.31 17.08 12.36
CA HIS A 366 -4.46 15.72 11.83
C HIS A 366 -3.21 14.83 11.87
N PHE A 367 -2.01 15.41 12.03
CA PHE A 367 -0.74 14.69 12.17
C PHE A 367 -0.44 14.20 13.58
N VAL A 368 -1.02 14.83 14.61
CA VAL A 368 -0.73 14.52 16.01
C VAL A 368 -1.97 13.93 16.64
N LYS A 369 -1.85 12.71 17.15
CA LYS A 369 -2.96 12.00 17.77
C LYS A 369 -2.60 11.57 19.18
N ARG A 370 -3.58 11.46 20.06
CA ARG A 370 -3.37 10.89 21.40
C ARG A 370 -4.04 9.52 21.49
N CYS A 371 -3.37 8.57 22.14
CA CYS A 371 -4.00 7.31 22.52
C CYS A 371 -4.92 7.53 23.73
N THR A 372 -6.16 7.04 23.66
CA THR A 372 -7.13 7.14 24.76
C THR A 372 -6.78 6.29 26.00
N ARG A 373 -5.91 5.28 25.87
CA ARG A 373 -5.45 4.42 26.98
C ARG A 373 -4.15 4.92 27.60
N CYS A 374 -3.03 4.77 26.88
CA CYS A 374 -1.71 5.11 27.44
C CYS A 374 -1.38 6.61 27.39
N ARG A 375 -2.29 7.44 26.85
CA ARG A 375 -2.12 8.90 26.69
C ARG A 375 -0.90 9.33 25.88
N THR A 376 -0.19 8.39 25.25
CA THR A 376 0.96 8.68 24.39
C THR A 376 0.49 9.52 23.20
N ILE A 377 1.22 10.61 22.95
CA ILE A 377 1.00 11.48 21.81
C ILE A 377 1.88 10.97 20.67
N TRP A 378 1.25 10.64 19.56
CA TRP A 378 1.89 10.07 18.38
C TRP A 378 1.90 11.08 17.24
N ASN A 379 3.02 11.14 16.53
CA ASN A 379 2.95 11.44 15.10
C ASN A 379 2.19 10.28 14.43
N ARG A 380 1.11 10.62 13.73
CA ARG A 380 0.19 9.67 13.08
C ARG A 380 0.91 8.74 12.11
N ASP A 381 1.81 9.29 11.29
CA ASP A 381 2.53 8.55 10.25
C ASP A 381 3.59 7.63 10.91
N PHE A 382 4.20 8.08 12.02
CA PHE A 382 5.15 7.24 12.79
C PHE A 382 4.45 6.05 13.43
N ASN A 383 3.27 6.29 14.02
CA ASN A 383 2.44 5.22 14.56
C ASN A 383 1.99 4.23 13.48
N ALA A 384 1.61 4.74 12.31
CA ALA A 384 1.25 3.90 11.16
C ALA A 384 2.43 3.03 10.71
N ALA A 385 3.62 3.61 10.57
CA ALA A 385 4.84 2.87 10.22
C ALA A 385 5.15 1.74 11.23
N LEU A 386 5.06 1.99 12.54
CA LEU A 386 5.23 0.95 13.56
C LEU A 386 4.19 -0.17 13.44
N ASN A 387 2.92 0.18 13.23
CA ASN A 387 1.86 -0.81 13.01
C ASN A 387 2.07 -1.61 11.72
N ILE A 388 2.56 -0.98 10.65
CA ILE A 388 2.91 -1.66 9.39
C ILE A 388 4.05 -2.65 9.61
N ALA A 389 5.09 -2.28 10.37
CA ALA A 389 6.20 -3.17 10.71
C ALA A 389 5.70 -4.42 11.46
N TYR A 390 4.89 -4.21 12.51
CA TYR A 390 4.28 -5.27 13.29
C TYR A 390 3.39 -6.21 12.44
N LEU A 391 2.54 -5.64 11.59
CA LEU A 391 1.68 -6.43 10.71
C LEU A 391 2.48 -7.23 9.67
N GLY A 392 3.56 -6.65 9.16
CA GLY A 392 4.47 -7.35 8.25
C GLY A 392 5.23 -8.49 8.93
N MET A 393 5.61 -8.32 10.20
CA MET A 393 6.16 -9.38 11.04
C MET A 393 5.15 -10.53 11.21
N LEU A 394 3.89 -10.23 11.58
CA LEU A 394 2.86 -11.26 11.68
C LEU A 394 2.64 -11.99 10.36
N GLN A 395 2.61 -11.27 9.23
CA GLN A 395 2.46 -11.86 7.90
C GLN A 395 3.66 -12.76 7.53
N TYR A 396 4.88 -12.35 7.85
CA TYR A 396 6.09 -13.15 7.64
C TYR A 396 6.02 -14.49 8.38
N HIS A 397 5.55 -14.46 9.63
CA HIS A 397 5.36 -15.65 10.47
C HIS A 397 4.03 -16.37 10.24
N GLN A 398 3.29 -16.03 9.16
CA GLN A 398 2.00 -16.63 8.80
C GLN A 398 0.97 -16.60 9.94
N ARG A 399 1.05 -15.56 10.78
CA ARG A 399 0.12 -15.34 11.89
C ARG A 399 -1.12 -14.60 11.42
N GLN A 400 -2.20 -14.81 12.16
CA GLN A 400 -3.43 -14.11 11.89
C GLN A 400 -3.28 -12.61 12.18
N ARG A 401 -3.82 -11.79 11.28
CA ARG A 401 -3.90 -10.34 11.47
C ARG A 401 -4.77 -10.02 12.69
N PRO A 402 -4.40 -9.08 13.58
CA PRO A 402 -5.23 -8.74 14.73
C PRO A 402 -6.57 -8.15 14.29
N LEU A 403 -7.60 -8.49 15.04
CA LEU A 403 -8.99 -8.11 14.80
C LEU A 403 -9.15 -6.62 14.45
N HIS A 404 -8.56 -5.73 15.24
CA HIS A 404 -8.69 -4.27 15.03
C HIS A 404 -8.04 -3.71 13.75
N PHE A 405 -7.19 -4.50 13.10
CA PHE A 405 -6.61 -4.21 11.79
C PHE A 405 -7.35 -4.91 10.64
N ARG A 406 -8.40 -5.69 10.91
CA ARG A 406 -9.24 -6.37 9.90
C ARG A 406 -10.42 -5.50 9.45
N LYS A 407 -10.82 -5.62 8.19
CA LYS A 407 -11.99 -4.87 7.67
C LYS A 407 -13.28 -5.33 8.32
N GLU A 408 -13.34 -6.61 8.66
CA GLU A 408 -14.53 -7.27 9.18
C GLU A 408 -15.04 -6.61 10.48
N LEU A 409 -14.19 -5.86 11.19
CA LEU A 409 -14.56 -5.08 12.38
C LEU A 409 -14.94 -3.62 12.07
N SER A 410 -15.13 -3.24 10.81
CA SER A 410 -15.48 -1.88 10.43
C SER A 410 -16.89 -1.55 10.92
N LYS A 411 -16.91 -0.96 12.11
CA LYS A 411 -18.03 -0.48 12.95
C LYS A 411 -18.54 -1.56 13.92
N PRO A 412 -18.20 -1.51 15.23
CA PRO A 412 -19.25 -1.76 16.20
C PRO A 412 -20.44 -0.92 15.76
N PRO A 413 -21.66 -1.45 15.86
CA PRO A 413 -22.85 -0.84 15.29
C PRO A 413 -23.11 0.51 15.98
N ALA A 414 -22.32 1.56 15.83
CA ALA A 414 -22.70 2.89 16.29
C ALA A 414 -23.78 3.46 15.36
N TYR A 415 -23.74 3.04 14.08
CA TYR A 415 -24.84 3.26 13.14
C TYR A 415 -25.98 2.26 13.34
N ALA A 416 -25.69 0.96 13.50
CA ALA A 416 -26.75 -0.02 13.73
C ALA A 416 -27.37 0.07 15.15
N ALA A 417 -26.62 0.46 16.18
CA ALA A 417 -27.14 0.80 17.51
C ALA A 417 -27.78 2.18 17.52
N ARG A 418 -27.35 3.17 16.71
CA ARG A 418 -28.18 4.37 16.47
C ARG A 418 -29.47 4.03 15.74
N GLN A 419 -29.44 3.15 14.74
CA GLN A 419 -30.64 2.72 14.04
C GLN A 419 -31.55 1.90 14.94
N MET A 420 -31.00 1.03 15.80
CA MET A 420 -31.76 0.28 16.79
C MET A 420 -32.29 1.18 17.90
N ALA A 421 -31.52 2.17 18.38
CA ALA A 421 -32.01 3.16 19.34
C ALA A 421 -33.10 4.05 18.71
N GLN A 422 -32.91 4.52 17.48
CA GLN A 422 -33.92 5.28 16.73
C GLN A 422 -35.15 4.43 16.40
N ALA A 423 -34.99 3.13 16.13
CA ALA A 423 -36.10 2.21 15.91
C ALA A 423 -36.85 1.94 17.22
N ALA A 424 -36.15 1.78 18.34
CA ALA A 424 -36.76 1.64 19.67
C ALA A 424 -37.51 2.92 20.09
N GLU A 425 -36.94 4.10 19.83
CA GLU A 425 -37.58 5.39 20.10
C GLU A 425 -38.84 5.58 19.24
N ARG A 426 -38.80 5.21 17.95
CA ARG A 426 -39.98 5.21 17.07
C ARG A 426 -41.04 4.20 17.50
N ALA A 427 -40.65 3.00 17.95
CA ALA A 427 -41.57 1.99 18.44
C ALA A 427 -42.25 2.44 19.75
N ALA A 428 -41.50 3.07 20.66
CA ALA A 428 -42.05 3.65 21.88
C ALA A 428 -43.04 4.79 21.57
N ALA A 429 -42.70 5.68 20.63
CA ALA A 429 -43.59 6.76 20.20
C ALA A 429 -44.89 6.24 19.53
N ALA A 430 -44.80 5.18 18.73
CA ALA A 430 -45.97 4.55 18.11
C ALA A 430 -46.91 3.94 19.17
N PHE A 431 -46.34 3.25 20.18
CA PHE A 431 -47.13 2.66 21.27
C PHE A 431 -47.86 3.73 22.11
N SER A 432 -47.22 4.87 22.39
CA SER A 432 -47.87 5.98 23.10
C SER A 432 -49.01 6.63 22.30
N SER A 433 -48.98 6.58 20.97
CA SER A 433 -50.03 7.14 20.12
C SER A 433 -51.29 6.25 20.01
N GLU A 434 -51.15 4.93 20.22
CA GLU A 434 -52.29 3.99 20.18
C GLU A 434 -53.12 4.00 21.48
N THR A 435 -52.53 4.40 22.60
CA THR A 435 -53.23 4.55 23.89
C THR A 435 -53.89 5.92 24.09
N ALA A 436 -53.65 6.87 23.20
CA ALA A 436 -54.36 8.13 23.20
C ALA A 436 -55.75 7.91 22.57
N ALA A 437 -56.70 7.44 23.40
CA ALA A 437 -58.10 7.42 23.03
C ALA A 437 -58.51 8.82 22.52
N PRO A 438 -59.29 8.91 21.44
CA PRO A 438 -59.75 10.19 20.91
C PRO A 438 -60.67 10.84 21.94
N VAL A 439 -60.12 11.74 22.75
CA VAL A 439 -60.91 12.69 23.53
C VAL A 439 -61.54 13.62 22.50
N ALA A 440 -62.86 13.61 22.46
CA ALA A 440 -63.67 14.42 21.56
C ALA A 440 -63.28 15.90 21.65
N PRO A 441 -63.29 16.64 20.53
CA PRO A 441 -63.00 18.06 20.54
C PRO A 441 -64.17 18.80 21.19
N GLU A 442 -64.02 19.15 22.46
CA GLU A 442 -64.92 20.06 23.15
C GLU A 442 -64.59 21.49 22.68
N THR A 443 -65.60 22.10 22.06
CA THR A 443 -65.60 23.48 21.59
C THR A 443 -65.42 24.45 22.75
N ALA A 444 -64.34 25.22 22.73
CA ALA A 444 -64.24 26.42 23.56
C ALA A 444 -63.47 27.52 22.80
N GLU A 445 -64.25 28.44 22.23
CA GLU A 445 -63.84 29.81 21.96
C GLU A 445 -63.39 30.46 23.28
N THR A 446 -62.16 30.96 23.40
CA THR A 446 -61.93 32.24 24.11
C THR A 446 -60.56 32.85 23.81
N ALA A 447 -60.63 34.12 23.39
CA ALA A 447 -59.75 35.24 23.73
C ALA A 447 -58.23 35.10 23.56
N VAL A 448 -57.78 35.72 22.48
CA VAL A 448 -56.45 36.31 22.28
C VAL A 448 -56.10 37.25 23.43
N ALA A 449 -54.98 36.98 24.12
CA ALA A 449 -54.27 37.95 24.96
C ALA A 449 -52.85 38.14 24.42
N PRO A 450 -52.37 39.38 24.21
CA PRO A 450 -51.04 39.64 23.69
C PRO A 450 -49.98 39.42 24.78
N VAL A 451 -49.02 38.53 24.49
CA VAL A 451 -47.83 38.33 25.30
C VAL A 451 -46.88 39.52 25.08
N ALA A 452 -46.56 40.20 26.18
CA ALA A 452 -45.59 41.28 26.25
C ALA A 452 -44.18 40.83 25.83
N PRO A 453 -43.36 41.72 25.24
CA PRO A 453 -41.98 41.40 24.90
C PRO A 453 -41.12 41.31 26.18
N ALA A 454 -40.40 40.21 26.32
CA ALA A 454 -39.42 40.00 27.36
C ALA A 454 -38.29 41.05 27.26
N THR A 455 -38.05 41.71 28.38
CA THR A 455 -36.98 42.66 28.65
C THR A 455 -35.62 41.97 28.77
N ASP A 456 -34.61 42.67 28.24
CA ASP A 456 -33.24 42.82 28.76
C ASP A 456 -32.44 41.56 29.13
N VAL A 457 -31.75 41.00 28.11
CA VAL A 457 -30.47 40.33 28.35
C VAL A 457 -29.38 41.40 28.36
N ALA A 458 -28.88 41.68 29.57
CA ALA A 458 -27.75 42.58 29.79
C ALA A 458 -26.53 42.17 28.94
N PRO A 459 -25.81 43.13 28.32
CA PRO A 459 -24.59 42.84 27.59
C PRO A 459 -23.52 42.32 28.57
N VAL A 460 -23.05 41.10 28.32
CA VAL A 460 -21.85 40.55 28.97
C VAL A 460 -20.69 41.52 28.67
N ALA A 461 -20.13 42.10 29.73
CA ALA A 461 -19.01 43.02 29.63
C ALA A 461 -17.85 42.38 28.84
N PRO A 462 -17.22 43.13 27.92
CA PRO A 462 -16.06 42.63 27.20
C PRO A 462 -14.96 42.28 28.20
N VAL A 463 -14.58 41.00 28.21
CA VAL A 463 -13.40 40.53 28.94
C VAL A 463 -12.21 41.36 28.48
N ALA A 464 -11.60 42.09 29.41
CA ALA A 464 -10.46 42.95 29.14
C ALA A 464 -9.38 42.15 28.37
N PRO A 465 -8.80 42.71 27.29
CA PRO A 465 -7.71 42.06 26.57
C PRO A 465 -6.57 41.79 27.56
N VAL A 466 -6.21 40.52 27.71
CA VAL A 466 -5.07 40.13 28.55
C VAL A 466 -3.82 40.64 27.86
N ASP A 467 -3.18 41.65 28.46
CA ASP A 467 -1.88 42.18 28.06
C ASP A 467 -0.87 41.02 27.98
N GLY A 468 -0.55 40.59 26.76
CA GLY A 468 0.37 39.48 26.50
C GLY A 468 0.05 38.63 25.27
N ALA A 469 -1.18 38.65 24.75
CA ALA A 469 -1.53 37.90 23.55
C ALA A 469 -0.71 38.34 22.32
N GLU A 470 -0.45 39.64 22.21
CA GLU A 470 0.31 40.22 21.11
C GLU A 470 1.81 39.86 21.17
N ALA A 471 2.38 39.78 22.37
CA ALA A 471 3.76 39.34 22.59
C ALA A 471 3.95 37.86 22.20
N VAL A 472 2.97 36.99 22.49
CA VAL A 472 2.98 35.58 22.11
C VAL A 472 2.87 35.42 20.58
N LEU A 473 1.99 36.18 19.93
CA LEU A 473 1.86 36.20 18.48
C LEU A 473 3.13 36.69 17.78
N SER A 474 3.75 37.76 18.31
CA SER A 474 5.02 38.30 17.82
C SER A 474 6.16 37.28 17.92
N ASN A 475 6.29 36.59 19.06
CA ASN A 475 7.30 35.54 19.26
C ASN A 475 7.09 34.33 18.33
N ASN A 476 5.84 33.92 18.10
CA ASN A 476 5.54 32.84 17.16
C ASN A 476 5.88 33.22 15.71
N LYS A 477 5.61 34.47 15.31
CA LYS A 477 5.98 34.99 13.98
C LYS A 477 7.49 35.03 13.80
N ARG A 478 8.24 35.46 14.82
CA ARG A 478 9.72 35.46 14.82
C ARG A 478 10.28 34.05 14.71
N ARG A 479 9.75 33.07 15.47
CA ARG A 479 10.14 31.65 15.37
C ARG A 479 9.90 31.07 13.98
N LEU A 480 8.75 31.36 13.36
CA LEU A 480 8.44 30.89 12.00
C LEU A 480 9.38 31.48 10.94
N LEU A 481 9.73 32.77 11.06
CA LEU A 481 10.70 33.40 10.17
C LEU A 481 12.09 32.78 10.31
N LEU A 482 12.56 32.55 11.54
CA LEU A 482 13.85 31.94 11.82
C LEU A 482 13.94 30.50 11.27
N HIS A 483 12.85 29.73 11.41
CA HIS A 483 12.75 28.40 10.82
C HIS A 483 12.76 28.45 9.28
N ARG A 484 12.08 29.44 8.66
CA ARG A 484 12.08 29.63 7.21
C ARG A 484 13.48 29.99 6.68
N GLU A 485 14.22 30.85 7.36
CA GLU A 485 15.60 31.20 7.01
C GLU A 485 16.55 30.02 7.16
N THR A 486 16.41 29.25 8.25
CA THR A 486 17.22 28.04 8.46
C THR A 486 17.00 27.01 7.35
N ARG A 487 15.74 26.82 6.91
CA ARG A 487 15.43 25.98 5.73
C ARG A 487 16.07 26.51 4.45
N LYS A 488 16.01 27.83 4.20
CA LYS A 488 16.67 28.44 3.02
C LYS A 488 18.18 28.23 3.05
N LYS A 489 18.84 28.41 4.19
CA LYS A 489 20.29 28.18 4.35
C LYS A 489 20.66 26.71 4.11
N ARG A 490 19.92 25.76 4.69
CA ARG A 490 20.13 24.32 4.46
C ARG A 490 19.92 23.92 3.00
N ALA A 491 18.89 24.47 2.33
CA ALA A 491 18.64 24.24 0.92
C ALA A 491 19.77 24.80 0.03
N LYS A 492 20.28 26.00 0.34
CA LYS A 492 21.44 26.59 -0.36
C LYS A 492 22.69 25.72 -0.18
N ALA A 493 23.01 25.34 1.06
CA ALA A 493 24.16 24.48 1.35
C ALA A 493 24.07 23.11 0.65
N ARG A 494 22.89 22.47 0.61
CA ARG A 494 22.68 21.23 -0.15
C ARG A 494 22.88 21.42 -1.66
N ARG A 495 22.46 22.55 -2.22
CA ARG A 495 22.68 22.87 -3.64
C ARG A 495 24.17 23.11 -3.94
N GLU A 496 24.89 23.77 -3.04
CA GLU A 496 26.34 23.99 -3.15
C GLU A 496 27.10 22.66 -3.03
N LEU A 497 26.74 21.80 -2.07
CA LEU A 497 27.32 20.46 -1.92
C LEU A 497 27.09 19.62 -3.18
N ARG A 498 25.87 19.60 -3.73
CA ARG A 498 25.59 18.90 -5.00
C ARG A 498 26.34 19.48 -6.18
N ARG A 499 26.50 20.81 -6.24
CA ARG A 499 27.32 21.45 -7.28
C ARG A 499 28.77 21.00 -7.15
N ALA A 500 29.31 20.90 -5.94
CA ALA A 500 30.66 20.41 -5.68
C ALA A 500 30.80 18.91 -6.05
N GLU A 501 29.84 18.06 -5.68
CA GLU A 501 29.81 16.65 -6.07
C GLU A 501 29.76 16.48 -7.59
N VAL A 502 28.84 17.18 -8.27
CA VAL A 502 28.75 17.15 -9.74
C VAL A 502 30.03 17.70 -10.37
N ALA A 503 30.57 18.81 -9.87
CA ALA A 503 31.83 19.37 -10.35
C ALA A 503 32.99 18.37 -10.22
N SER A 504 33.06 17.63 -9.10
CA SER A 504 34.06 16.59 -8.87
C SER A 504 33.93 15.40 -9.83
N ILE A 505 32.69 15.07 -10.25
CA ILE A 505 32.43 14.02 -11.23
C ILE A 505 32.73 14.51 -12.66
N THR A 506 32.53 15.80 -12.94
CA THR A 506 32.72 16.39 -14.27
C THR A 506 34.13 16.94 -14.54
N ALA A 507 35.03 16.88 -13.55
CA ALA A 507 36.43 17.25 -13.74
C ALA A 507 37.09 16.28 -14.73
N SER A 508 37.27 16.76 -15.97
CA SER A 508 37.89 16.09 -17.12
C SER A 508 37.17 14.80 -17.57
N PRO A 509 36.33 14.85 -18.63
CA PRO A 509 35.83 13.66 -19.31
C PRO A 509 36.95 12.70 -19.75
N LYS A 510 38.17 13.21 -19.99
CA LYS A 510 39.35 12.38 -20.28
C LYS A 510 39.76 11.53 -19.08
N ASP A 511 39.73 12.09 -17.87
CA ASP A 511 40.12 11.38 -16.65
C ASP A 511 39.11 10.30 -16.26
N TYR A 512 37.81 10.54 -16.49
CA TYR A 512 36.76 9.54 -16.26
C TYR A 512 36.85 8.37 -17.26
N ILE A 513 37.08 8.66 -18.55
CA ILE A 513 37.28 7.63 -19.58
C ILE A 513 38.57 6.85 -19.31
N GLN A 514 39.65 7.53 -18.90
CA GLN A 514 40.92 6.88 -18.58
C GLN A 514 40.84 6.03 -17.32
N ARG A 515 40.10 6.46 -16.29
CA ARG A 515 39.81 5.63 -15.09
C ARG A 515 38.95 4.42 -15.42
N LEU A 516 37.94 4.55 -16.29
CA LEU A 516 37.14 3.41 -16.73
C LEU A 516 37.98 2.41 -17.56
N ALA A 517 38.90 2.91 -18.39
CA ALA A 517 39.81 2.08 -19.17
C ALA A 517 40.83 1.33 -18.29
N THR A 518 41.28 1.93 -17.17
CA THR A 518 42.24 1.28 -16.25
C THR A 518 41.58 0.45 -15.14
N ALA A 519 40.34 0.75 -14.74
CA ALA A 519 39.67 0.06 -13.61
C ALA A 519 39.02 -1.27 -14.00
N CYS A 520 38.77 -1.49 -15.29
CA CYS A 520 38.26 -2.76 -15.79
C CYS A 520 38.92 -3.09 -17.13
N PRO A 521 40.14 -3.66 -17.15
CA PRO A 521 40.56 -4.40 -18.34
C PRO A 521 39.45 -5.44 -18.59
N ALA A 522 38.83 -5.38 -19.77
CA ALA A 522 37.86 -6.40 -20.16
C ALA A 522 38.54 -7.75 -19.92
N PRO A 523 37.95 -8.64 -19.11
CA PRO A 523 38.61 -9.87 -18.75
C PRO A 523 38.85 -10.64 -20.05
N ASP A 524 40.11 -11.01 -20.26
CA ASP A 524 40.53 -11.77 -21.42
C ASP A 524 39.59 -12.98 -21.60
N PRO A 525 38.91 -13.11 -22.76
CA PRO A 525 37.94 -14.17 -23.00
C PRO A 525 38.51 -15.59 -22.76
N GLU A 526 39.81 -15.77 -22.98
CA GLU A 526 40.53 -17.02 -22.70
C GLU A 526 40.55 -17.32 -21.20
N THR A 527 40.86 -16.31 -20.40
CA THR A 527 40.92 -16.40 -18.94
C THR A 527 39.55 -16.69 -18.32
N GLU A 528 38.46 -16.11 -18.83
CA GLU A 528 37.10 -16.42 -18.35
C GLU A 528 36.63 -17.81 -18.78
N ARG A 529 36.98 -18.26 -20.00
CA ARG A 529 36.75 -19.65 -20.42
C ARG A 529 37.50 -20.63 -19.52
N GLN A 530 38.75 -20.34 -19.17
CA GLN A 530 39.54 -21.19 -18.29
C GLN A 530 38.97 -21.26 -16.87
N LYS A 531 38.48 -20.13 -16.33
CA LYS A 531 37.77 -20.12 -15.03
C LYS A 531 36.49 -20.94 -15.05
N ALA A 532 35.70 -20.83 -16.13
CA ALA A 532 34.47 -21.61 -16.30
C ALA A 532 34.79 -23.11 -16.38
N TYR A 533 35.81 -23.50 -17.16
CA TYR A 533 36.28 -24.88 -17.26
C TYR A 533 36.75 -25.44 -15.91
N ASN A 534 37.60 -24.69 -15.19
CA ASN A 534 38.10 -25.11 -13.87
C ASN A 534 36.97 -25.25 -12.84
N LYS A 535 35.93 -24.42 -12.92
CA LYS A 535 34.75 -24.52 -12.05
C LYS A 535 33.96 -25.81 -12.31
N VAL A 536 33.72 -26.15 -13.58
CA VAL A 536 33.03 -27.39 -13.95
C VAL A 536 33.84 -28.61 -13.48
N LYS A 537 35.15 -28.62 -13.76
CA LYS A 537 36.05 -29.70 -13.32
C LYS A 537 36.01 -29.92 -11.80
N LYS A 538 36.04 -28.85 -11.01
CA LYS A 538 35.97 -28.91 -9.54
C LYS A 538 34.60 -29.40 -9.03
N GLU A 539 33.52 -29.12 -9.75
CA GLU A 539 32.19 -29.67 -9.42
C GLU A 539 32.08 -31.16 -9.76
N GLU A 540 32.72 -31.62 -10.83
CA GLU A 540 32.80 -33.04 -11.19
C GLU A 540 33.62 -33.85 -10.17
N GLU A 541 34.78 -33.34 -9.74
CA GLU A 541 35.59 -33.95 -8.68
C GLU A 541 34.78 -34.13 -7.38
N LYS A 542 34.06 -33.08 -6.94
CA LYS A 542 33.18 -33.17 -5.76
C LYS A 542 32.04 -34.19 -5.92
N ARG A 543 31.54 -34.39 -7.13
CA ARG A 543 30.51 -35.41 -7.41
C ARG A 543 31.10 -36.82 -7.38
N ALA A 544 32.34 -37.00 -7.82
CA ALA A 544 33.06 -38.26 -7.73
C ALA A 544 33.32 -38.65 -6.27
N ASP A 545 33.81 -37.72 -5.46
CA ASP A 545 34.08 -37.95 -4.02
C ASP A 545 32.82 -38.37 -3.27
N LYS A 546 31.70 -37.67 -3.49
CA LYS A 546 30.39 -38.02 -2.90
C LYS A 546 29.91 -39.40 -3.32
N LYS A 547 30.15 -39.81 -4.57
CA LYS A 547 29.80 -41.16 -5.04
C LYS A 547 30.66 -42.22 -4.37
N GLU A 548 31.95 -41.95 -4.14
CA GLU A 548 32.84 -42.87 -3.44
C GLU A 548 32.47 -43.01 -1.96
N GLU A 549 32.15 -41.91 -1.29
CA GLU A 549 31.69 -41.90 0.11
C GLU A 549 30.37 -42.67 0.26
N ALA A 550 29.44 -42.52 -0.69
CA ALA A 550 28.20 -43.29 -0.73
C ALA A 550 28.42 -44.79 -1.00
N LYS A 551 29.49 -45.17 -1.71
CA LYS A 551 29.87 -46.59 -1.86
C LYS A 551 30.45 -47.14 -0.55
N LYS A 552 31.32 -46.38 0.12
CA LYS A 552 31.91 -46.76 1.42
C LYS A 552 30.86 -46.95 2.51
N SER A 553 29.84 -46.08 2.56
CA SER A 553 28.74 -46.20 3.53
C SER A 553 27.88 -47.45 3.27
N LYS A 554 27.59 -47.79 2.01
CA LYS A 554 26.87 -49.03 1.66
C LYS A 554 27.63 -50.29 2.07
N ILE A 555 28.95 -50.32 1.90
CA ILE A 555 29.79 -51.46 2.33
C ILE A 555 29.78 -51.61 3.85
N LYS A 556 29.81 -50.50 4.59
CA LYS A 556 29.76 -50.50 6.06
C LYS A 556 28.43 -51.05 6.58
N VAL A 557 27.31 -50.65 5.99
CA VAL A 557 25.97 -51.14 6.37
C VAL A 557 25.83 -52.64 6.08
N LYS A 558 26.41 -53.13 4.98
CA LYS A 558 26.38 -54.57 4.64
C LYS A 558 27.17 -55.41 5.66
N ARG A 559 28.37 -54.97 6.06
CA ARG A 559 29.17 -55.67 7.10
C ARG A 559 28.46 -55.73 8.45
N THR A 560 27.79 -54.66 8.87
CA THR A 560 27.05 -54.66 10.14
C THR A 560 25.79 -55.53 10.13
N ALA A 561 25.23 -55.83 8.96
CA ALA A 561 24.11 -56.76 8.84
C ALA A 561 24.58 -58.21 8.97
N ASP A 562 25.71 -58.54 8.35
CA ASP A 562 26.26 -59.90 8.37
C ASP A 562 26.81 -60.29 9.77
N ASP A 563 27.36 -59.33 10.53
CA ASP A 563 27.87 -59.57 11.90
C ASP A 563 26.77 -59.73 12.96
N SER A 564 25.50 -59.42 12.64
CA SER A 564 24.37 -59.50 13.59
C SER A 564 23.66 -60.85 13.61
N ALA A 565 24.06 -61.80 12.77
CA ALA A 565 23.41 -63.11 12.63
C ALA A 565 23.97 -64.22 13.57
N THR A 566 24.97 -63.93 14.40
CA THR A 566 25.58 -64.96 15.28
C THR A 566 25.87 -64.41 16.68
N ALA A 567 24.86 -64.41 17.55
CA ALA A 567 25.09 -64.23 18.99
C ALA A 567 24.11 -65.12 19.80
N PRO A 568 24.60 -65.98 20.72
CA PRO A 568 23.75 -66.83 21.54
C PRO A 568 23.10 -66.05 22.68
N ASN A 569 21.86 -66.41 23.01
CA ASN A 569 21.07 -65.90 24.12
C ASN A 569 21.74 -66.17 25.48
N GLU A 570 21.99 -65.11 26.27
CA GLU A 570 22.23 -65.19 27.71
C GLU A 570 21.16 -64.40 28.50
N PRO A 571 20.70 -64.89 29.67
CA PRO A 571 19.62 -64.28 30.43
C PRO A 571 20.09 -63.15 31.38
N PRO A 572 19.18 -62.24 31.78
CA PRO A 572 19.55 -60.98 32.41
C PRO A 572 19.84 -61.11 33.90
N SER A 573 21.01 -60.62 34.32
CA SER A 573 21.37 -60.43 35.73
C SER A 573 21.05 -59.00 36.22
N LYS A 574 20.75 -58.90 37.52
CA LYS A 574 20.15 -57.76 38.23
C LYS A 574 21.20 -56.72 38.69
N LYS A 575 20.70 -55.50 38.98
CA LYS A 575 21.33 -54.40 39.75
C LYS A 575 22.42 -53.65 38.93
N ALA A 576 22.69 -52.35 39.09
CA ALA A 576 22.66 -51.50 40.28
C ALA A 576 22.58 -49.98 39.97
N LYS A 577 22.00 -49.25 40.93
CA LYS A 577 22.04 -47.79 41.17
C LYS A 577 23.48 -47.25 41.24
N LYS A 578 23.78 -46.10 40.61
CA LYS A 578 24.84 -45.12 40.99
C LYS A 578 24.63 -43.82 40.18
N THR A 579 24.03 -42.78 40.77
CA THR A 579 24.70 -41.54 41.24
C THR A 579 25.61 -40.87 40.22
N ALA A 580 25.14 -39.75 39.66
CA ALA A 580 25.92 -38.81 38.86
C ALA A 580 26.44 -37.65 39.74
N PRO A 581 27.65 -37.12 39.52
CA PRO A 581 28.07 -35.86 40.08
C PRO A 581 27.81 -34.70 39.12
N LYS A 582 27.56 -33.54 39.74
CA LYS A 582 27.45 -32.21 39.14
C LYS A 582 28.73 -31.82 38.38
N LYS A 583 28.54 -31.12 37.26
CA LYS A 583 29.14 -29.79 37.02
C LYS A 583 28.20 -28.98 36.14
#